data_AF-A0A4Y6PVY9-F1
#
_entry.id   AF-A0A4Y6PVY9-F1
#
_cell.length_a   1.000
_cell.length_b   1.000
_cell.length_c   1.000
_cell.angle_alpha   90.00
_cell.angle_beta   90.00
_cell.angle_gamma   90.00
#
_symmetry.space_group_name_H-M   'P 1'
#
loop_
_entity.id
_entity.type
_entity.pdbx_description
1 polymer ?
#
loop_
_entity_poly.entity_id
_entity_poly.type
_entity_poly.pdbx_seq_one_letter_code
_entity_poly.pdbx_strand_id
1 'polypeptide(L)'
;MAIASQLKSALVEVGTAVRRPEQLAKRWQEQTDDAPPAAVFGVLLLNAVVGVAAYGLTMQMHRGPEGMVSGAFYTPLAAGLAWCIAFPALYIIRRILGSKINFTSTALAASITVSFGASALLASVPINWFFTLALPWSSVRWLVNVVVFSGVGFCMADVFLRVMRELEPRKSHFFAYLWLALLGVIGAELFYLFGIFNF
;
A
#
# COMPACT_ATOMS: atom_id res chain seq x y z
N MET A 1 -27.32 -5.64 -13.77
CA MET A 1 -27.47 -4.47 -12.87
C MET A 1 -26.77 -4.64 -11.51
N ALA A 2 -26.73 -5.83 -10.90
CA ALA A 2 -26.11 -6.05 -9.59
C ALA A 2 -24.59 -5.75 -9.50
N ILE A 3 -23.81 -5.99 -10.55
CA ILE A 3 -22.35 -5.73 -10.54
C ILE A 3 -22.05 -4.23 -10.51
N ALA A 4 -22.79 -3.43 -11.29
CA ALA A 4 -22.60 -1.98 -11.35
C ALA A 4 -22.95 -1.31 -10.01
N SER A 5 -24.00 -1.77 -9.33
CA SER A 5 -24.34 -1.26 -7.99
C SER A 5 -23.30 -1.67 -6.94
N GLN A 6 -22.79 -2.91 -6.98
CA GLN A 6 -21.69 -3.35 -6.11
C GLN A 6 -20.41 -2.53 -6.31
N LEU A 7 -20.02 -2.26 -7.57
CA LEU A 7 -18.86 -1.43 -7.88
C LEU A 7 -19.03 0.01 -7.39
N LYS A 8 -20.21 0.61 -7.61
CA LYS A 8 -20.49 1.97 -7.14
C LYS A 8 -20.42 2.05 -5.61
N SER A 9 -20.99 1.08 -4.90
CA SER A 9 -20.91 0.99 -3.44
C SER A 9 -19.46 0.82 -2.97
N ALA A 10 -18.69 -0.07 -3.61
CA ALA A 10 -17.28 -0.29 -3.28
C ALA A 10 -16.43 0.97 -3.48
N LEU A 11 -16.67 1.78 -4.52
CA LEU A 11 -15.97 3.05 -4.75
C LEU A 11 -16.25 4.07 -3.63
N VAL A 12 -17.50 4.18 -3.18
CA VAL A 12 -17.88 5.05 -2.06
C VAL A 12 -17.21 4.58 -0.77
N GLU A 13 -17.17 3.27 -0.54
CA GLU A 13 -16.52 2.68 0.61
C GLU A 13 -15.00 2.90 0.58
N VAL A 14 -14.33 2.84 -0.57
CA VAL A 14 -12.90 3.17 -0.68
C VAL A 14 -12.65 4.65 -0.37
N GLY A 15 -13.51 5.56 -0.85
CA GLY A 15 -13.42 6.98 -0.49
C GLY A 15 -13.58 7.20 1.03
N THR A 16 -14.42 6.40 1.67
CA THR A 16 -14.60 6.41 3.13
C THR A 16 -13.41 5.77 3.84
N ALA A 17 -12.84 4.69 3.30
CA ALA A 17 -11.67 3.98 3.83
C ALA A 17 -10.45 4.89 3.90
N VAL A 18 -10.27 5.78 2.93
CA VAL A 18 -9.17 6.77 2.95
C VAL A 18 -9.32 7.75 4.14
N ARG A 19 -10.55 8.05 4.56
CA ARG A 19 -10.83 9.01 5.65
C ARG A 19 -10.93 8.34 7.01
N ARG A 20 -11.49 7.14 7.07
CA ARG A 20 -11.83 6.39 8.29
C ARG A 20 -11.56 4.89 8.10
N PRO A 21 -10.30 4.49 7.89
CA PRO A 21 -9.94 3.10 7.61
C PRO A 21 -10.34 2.15 8.74
N GLU A 22 -10.35 2.63 9.98
CA GLU A 22 -10.67 1.87 11.18
C GLU A 22 -12.14 1.41 11.19
N GLN A 23 -13.06 2.29 10.77
CA GLN A 23 -14.50 1.99 10.71
C GLN A 23 -14.83 0.93 9.67
N LEU A 24 -14.14 0.96 8.52
CA LEU A 24 -14.32 -0.06 7.48
C LEU A 24 -13.85 -1.43 7.97
N ALA A 25 -12.66 -1.49 8.57
CA ALA A 25 -12.10 -2.75 9.07
C ALA A 25 -12.96 -3.36 10.19
N LYS A 26 -13.48 -2.52 11.09
CA LYS A 26 -14.37 -2.94 12.18
C LYS A 26 -15.68 -3.52 11.66
N ARG A 27 -16.39 -2.81 10.76
CA ARG A 27 -17.63 -3.32 10.13
C ARG A 27 -17.42 -4.66 9.42
N TRP A 28 -16.28 -4.81 8.74
CA TRP A 28 -15.92 -6.08 8.10
C TRP A 28 -15.66 -7.21 9.11
N GLN A 29 -14.98 -6.92 10.22
CA GLN A 29 -14.72 -7.93 11.26
C GLN A 29 -16.00 -8.37 11.98
N GLU A 30 -16.88 -7.43 12.29
CA GLU A 30 -18.12 -7.68 13.04
C GLU A 30 -19.18 -8.41 12.20
N GLN A 31 -19.03 -8.46 10.87
CA GLN A 31 -20.00 -9.07 9.94
C GLN A 31 -21.44 -8.65 10.20
N THR A 32 -21.66 -7.36 10.47
CA THR A 32 -22.98 -6.77 10.66
C THR A 32 -23.76 -6.68 9.35
N ASP A 33 -25.06 -6.39 9.41
CA ASP A 33 -25.90 -6.17 8.21
C ASP A 33 -25.36 -5.07 7.29
N ASP A 34 -24.61 -4.10 7.83
CA ASP A 34 -23.92 -3.02 7.11
C ASP A 34 -22.47 -3.36 6.69
N ALA A 35 -22.13 -4.65 6.57
CA ALA A 35 -20.80 -5.07 6.15
C ALA A 35 -20.50 -4.62 4.71
N PRO A 36 -19.27 -4.12 4.44
CA PRO A 36 -18.92 -3.66 3.11
C PRO A 36 -18.88 -4.84 2.12
N PRO A 37 -19.21 -4.62 0.83
CA PRO A 37 -19.22 -5.68 -0.17
C PRO A 37 -17.80 -6.21 -0.40
N ALA A 38 -17.66 -7.53 -0.67
CA ALA A 38 -16.36 -8.16 -0.96
C ALA A 38 -15.61 -7.52 -2.15
N ALA A 39 -16.33 -6.85 -3.05
CA ALA A 39 -15.76 -6.06 -4.15
C ALA A 39 -14.79 -4.97 -3.66
N VAL A 40 -14.87 -4.54 -2.39
CA VAL A 40 -13.94 -3.56 -1.78
C VAL A 40 -12.48 -3.99 -1.93
N PHE A 41 -12.16 -5.29 -1.81
CA PHE A 41 -10.80 -5.79 -2.01
C PHE A 41 -10.29 -5.52 -3.43
N GLY A 42 -11.12 -5.78 -4.43
CA GLY A 42 -10.77 -5.55 -5.83
C GLY A 42 -10.52 -4.07 -6.11
N VAL A 43 -11.36 -3.18 -5.57
CA VAL A 43 -11.19 -1.73 -5.74
C VAL A 43 -9.95 -1.21 -5.02
N LEU A 44 -9.69 -1.65 -3.78
CA LEU A 44 -8.48 -1.30 -3.02
C LEU A 44 -7.22 -1.77 -3.75
N LEU A 45 -7.23 -3.00 -4.27
CA LEU A 45 -6.11 -3.56 -5.03
C LEU A 45 -5.90 -2.81 -6.36
N LEU A 46 -6.97 -2.49 -7.07
CA LEU A 46 -6.88 -1.71 -8.31
C LEU A 46 -6.31 -0.32 -8.04
N ASN A 47 -6.78 0.37 -7.00
CA ASN A 47 -6.23 1.67 -6.59
C ASN A 47 -4.74 1.54 -6.22
N ALA A 48 -4.38 0.47 -5.51
CA ALA A 48 -2.98 0.18 -5.20
C ALA A 48 -2.11 0.03 -6.45
N VAL A 49 -2.54 -0.81 -7.40
CA VAL A 49 -1.82 -1.03 -8.67
C VAL A 49 -1.69 0.26 -9.46
N VAL A 50 -2.79 1.02 -9.62
CA VAL A 50 -2.78 2.27 -10.40
C VAL A 50 -1.87 3.32 -9.77
N GLY A 51 -1.96 3.54 -8.45
CA GLY A 51 -1.13 4.54 -7.77
C GLY A 51 0.36 4.20 -7.79
N VAL A 52 0.70 2.93 -7.56
CA VAL A 52 2.09 2.45 -7.62
C VAL A 52 2.64 2.47 -9.05
N ALA A 53 1.84 2.06 -10.04
CA ALA A 53 2.24 2.10 -11.46
C ALA A 53 2.48 3.54 -11.94
N ALA A 54 1.58 4.46 -11.57
CA ALA A 54 1.71 5.88 -11.92
C ALA A 54 2.98 6.50 -11.33
N TYR A 55 3.33 6.16 -10.10
CA TYR A 55 4.59 6.59 -9.51
C TYR A 55 5.80 5.96 -10.22
N GLY A 56 5.74 4.66 -10.50
CA GLY A 56 6.75 3.92 -11.26
C GLY A 56 7.07 4.53 -12.63
N LEU A 57 6.05 5.03 -13.35
CA LEU A 57 6.23 5.78 -14.62
C LEU A 57 7.19 6.96 -14.42
N THR A 58 6.96 7.78 -13.39
CA THR A 58 7.78 8.97 -13.15
C THR A 58 9.17 8.65 -12.62
N MET A 59 9.30 7.59 -11.83
CA MET A 59 10.57 7.15 -11.26
C MET A 59 11.58 6.75 -12.35
N GLN A 60 11.09 6.12 -13.41
CA GLN A 60 11.91 5.65 -14.53
C GLN A 60 11.89 6.57 -15.77
N MET A 61 11.31 7.77 -15.64
CA MET A 61 11.21 8.73 -16.75
C MET A 61 12.57 9.15 -17.33
N HIS A 62 13.61 9.17 -16.49
CA HIS A 62 14.97 9.53 -16.92
C HIS A 62 15.59 8.56 -17.94
N ARG A 63 15.05 7.34 -18.10
CA ARG A 63 15.48 6.37 -19.12
C ARG A 63 14.65 6.43 -20.40
N GLY A 64 13.81 7.44 -20.55
CA GLY A 64 12.90 7.58 -21.69
C GLY A 64 11.65 6.68 -21.60
N PRO A 65 10.88 6.57 -22.70
CA PRO A 65 9.57 5.91 -22.70
C PRO A 65 9.60 4.43 -22.29
N GLU A 66 10.64 3.69 -22.70
CA GLU A 66 10.82 2.27 -22.32
C GLU A 66 11.05 2.13 -20.81
N GLY A 67 11.85 3.04 -20.24
CA GLY A 67 12.01 3.20 -18.80
C GLY A 67 10.67 3.40 -18.10
N MET A 68 9.87 4.34 -18.59
CA MET A 68 8.56 4.63 -17.99
C MET A 68 7.68 3.38 -17.97
N VAL A 69 7.51 2.69 -19.11
CA VAL A 69 6.66 1.49 -19.20
C VAL A 69 7.17 0.37 -18.29
N SER A 70 8.48 0.12 -18.29
CA SER A 70 9.08 -0.88 -17.40
C SER A 70 8.89 -0.51 -15.92
N GLY A 71 9.06 0.77 -15.57
CA GLY A 71 8.78 1.28 -14.22
C GLY A 71 7.33 1.09 -13.80
N ALA A 72 6.38 1.38 -14.69
CA ALA A 72 4.95 1.18 -14.45
C ALA A 72 4.58 -0.28 -14.16
N PHE A 73 5.30 -1.22 -14.76
CA PHE A 73 5.06 -2.65 -14.61
C PHE A 73 5.82 -3.27 -13.42
N TYR A 74 7.12 -3.00 -13.30
CA TYR A 74 7.96 -3.59 -12.27
C TYR A 74 7.70 -3.01 -10.87
N THR A 75 7.26 -1.76 -10.76
CA THR A 75 6.99 -1.15 -9.43
C THR A 75 5.81 -1.83 -8.71
N PRO A 76 4.62 -2.03 -9.33
CA PRO A 76 3.56 -2.82 -8.73
C PRO A 76 3.94 -4.27 -8.51
N LEU A 77 4.71 -4.87 -9.42
CA LEU A 77 5.16 -6.25 -9.27
C LEU A 77 6.07 -6.41 -8.04
N ALA A 78 7.06 -5.54 -7.88
CA ALA A 78 7.97 -5.53 -6.73
C ALA A 78 7.20 -5.31 -5.42
N ALA A 79 6.30 -4.33 -5.38
CA ALA A 79 5.47 -4.07 -4.22
C ALA A 79 4.53 -5.25 -3.89
N GLY A 80 3.90 -5.85 -4.90
CA GLY A 80 3.05 -7.02 -4.76
C GLY A 80 3.80 -8.24 -4.23
N LEU A 81 5.00 -8.51 -4.76
CA LEU A 81 5.86 -9.58 -4.28
C LEU A 81 6.31 -9.36 -2.83
N ALA A 82 6.72 -8.14 -2.48
CA ALA A 82 7.09 -7.79 -1.10
C ALA A 82 5.94 -8.12 -0.14
N TRP A 83 4.72 -7.78 -0.55
CA TRP A 83 3.51 -8.10 0.19
C TRP A 83 3.22 -9.59 0.28
N CYS A 84 3.28 -10.32 -0.83
CA CYS A 84 3.06 -11.77 -0.86
C CYS A 84 4.05 -12.52 0.05
N ILE A 85 5.27 -12.02 0.20
CA ILE A 85 6.29 -12.59 1.08
C ILE A 85 6.04 -12.20 2.54
N ALA A 86 5.78 -10.92 2.81
CA ALA A 86 5.66 -10.43 4.18
C ALA A 86 4.31 -10.80 4.83
N PHE A 87 3.23 -10.89 4.06
CA PHE A 87 1.87 -11.06 4.59
C PHE A 87 1.65 -12.39 5.34
N PRO A 88 2.10 -13.56 4.83
CA PRO A 88 2.02 -14.81 5.58
C PRO A 88 2.71 -14.73 6.94
N ALA A 89 3.86 -14.05 7.03
CA ALA A 89 4.59 -13.87 8.28
C ALA A 89 3.77 -13.07 9.30
N LEU A 90 3.07 -12.00 8.88
CA LEU A 90 2.16 -11.24 9.75
C LEU A 90 1.10 -12.14 10.35
N TYR A 91 0.44 -12.95 9.52
CA TYR A 91 -0.67 -13.79 9.96
C TYR A 91 -0.20 -14.89 10.92
N ILE A 92 0.90 -15.58 10.59
CA ILE A 92 1.47 -16.66 11.41
C ILE A 92 1.88 -16.13 12.78
N ILE A 93 2.66 -15.04 12.81
CA ILE A 93 3.13 -14.43 14.07
C ILE A 93 1.93 -14.00 14.93
N ARG A 94 0.92 -13.36 14.33
CA ARG A 94 -0.27 -12.93 15.07
C ARG A 94 -1.05 -14.11 15.63
N ARG A 95 -1.18 -15.21 14.88
CA ARG A 95 -1.81 -16.43 15.39
C ARG A 95 -1.04 -17.05 16.55
N ILE A 96 0.29 -17.11 16.49
CA ILE A 96 1.14 -17.59 17.59
C ILE A 96 0.98 -16.71 18.84
N LEU A 97 0.87 -15.39 18.67
CA LEU A 97 0.59 -14.45 19.76
C LEU A 97 -0.85 -14.52 20.28
N GLY A 98 -1.67 -15.45 19.79
CA GLY A 98 -3.04 -15.71 20.22
C GLY A 98 -4.05 -14.71 19.65
N SER A 99 -3.78 -14.06 18.52
CA SER A 99 -4.72 -13.11 17.88
C SER A 99 -5.99 -13.85 17.45
N LYS A 100 -7.15 -13.22 17.69
CA LYS A 100 -8.46 -13.74 17.26
C LYS A 100 -8.93 -13.12 15.94
N ILE A 101 -8.14 -12.22 15.34
CA ILE A 101 -8.50 -11.57 14.08
C ILE A 101 -8.49 -12.60 12.94
N ASN A 102 -9.56 -12.59 12.16
CA ASN A 102 -9.70 -13.45 10.99
C ASN A 102 -8.68 -13.05 9.90
N PHE A 103 -8.28 -14.03 9.09
CA PHE A 103 -7.35 -13.79 7.97
C PHE A 103 -7.85 -12.69 7.03
N THR A 104 -9.16 -12.69 6.72
CA THR A 104 -9.77 -11.69 5.82
C THR A 104 -9.75 -10.28 6.40
N SER A 105 -9.95 -10.11 7.71
CA SER A 105 -9.83 -8.79 8.36
C SER A 105 -8.39 -8.28 8.35
N THR A 106 -7.41 -9.18 8.52
CA THR A 106 -5.97 -8.84 8.40
C THR A 106 -5.63 -8.46 6.96
N ALA A 107 -6.15 -9.21 5.99
CA ALA A 107 -5.99 -8.93 4.57
C ALA A 107 -6.64 -7.57 4.20
N LEU A 108 -7.81 -7.26 4.75
CA LEU A 108 -8.47 -5.99 4.50
C LEU A 108 -7.67 -4.82 5.08
N ALA A 109 -7.22 -4.92 6.33
CA ALA A 109 -6.38 -3.90 6.97
C ALA A 109 -5.11 -3.63 6.15
N ALA A 110 -4.48 -4.70 5.66
CA ALA A 110 -3.38 -4.64 4.71
C ALA A 110 -3.77 -3.92 3.41
N SER A 111 -4.82 -4.36 2.72
CA SER A 111 -5.27 -3.75 1.45
C SER A 111 -5.63 -2.28 1.59
N ILE A 112 -6.29 -1.87 2.69
CA ILE A 112 -6.58 -0.46 3.00
C ILE A 112 -5.28 0.33 3.10
N THR A 113 -4.30 -0.21 3.84
CA THR A 113 -2.99 0.42 4.04
C THR A 113 -2.24 0.60 2.73
N VAL A 114 -2.17 -0.44 1.89
CA VAL A 114 -1.51 -0.37 0.57
C VAL A 114 -2.22 0.61 -0.34
N SER A 115 -3.54 0.56 -0.39
CA SER A 115 -4.35 1.49 -1.17
C SER A 115 -4.10 2.94 -0.76
N PHE A 116 -4.04 3.22 0.54
CA PHE A 116 -3.70 4.54 1.06
C PHE A 116 -2.27 4.96 0.65
N GLY A 117 -1.30 4.08 0.82
CA GLY A 117 0.08 4.33 0.41
C GLY A 117 0.23 4.61 -1.08
N ALA A 118 -0.50 3.87 -1.92
CA ALA A 118 -0.53 4.09 -3.36
C ALA A 118 -1.18 5.42 -3.74
N SER A 119 -2.22 5.86 -3.03
CA SER A 119 -2.78 7.21 -3.21
C SER A 119 -1.78 8.29 -2.80
N ALA A 120 -0.99 8.08 -1.74
CA ALA A 120 0.06 9.00 -1.35
C ALA A 120 1.23 9.04 -2.36
N LEU A 121 1.59 7.90 -2.95
CA LEU A 121 2.53 7.83 -4.09
C LEU A 121 1.97 8.58 -5.30
N LEU A 122 0.71 8.36 -5.65
CA LEU A 122 0.03 9.05 -6.75
C LEU A 122 0.03 10.57 -6.52
N ALA A 123 -0.23 11.03 -5.30
CA ALA A 123 -0.15 12.45 -4.95
C ALA A 123 1.28 13.02 -5.04
N SER A 124 2.30 12.15 -4.94
CA SER A 124 3.72 12.52 -5.04
C SER A 124 4.26 12.50 -6.47
N VAL A 125 3.46 12.05 -7.46
CA VAL A 125 3.81 12.03 -8.89
C VAL A 125 4.26 13.41 -9.40
N PRO A 126 3.54 14.52 -9.16
CA PRO A 126 3.96 15.84 -9.63
C PRO A 126 5.30 16.30 -9.04
N ILE A 127 5.58 15.94 -7.78
CA ILE A 127 6.82 16.28 -7.10
C ILE A 127 7.98 15.55 -7.77
N ASN A 128 7.88 14.22 -7.92
CA ASN A 128 8.92 13.42 -8.55
C ASN A 128 9.13 13.82 -10.02
N TRP A 129 8.04 14.10 -10.74
CA TRP A 129 8.08 14.58 -12.11
C TRP A 129 8.82 15.92 -12.24
N PHE A 130 8.47 16.91 -11.43
CA PHE A 130 9.13 18.22 -11.41
C PHE A 130 10.64 18.10 -11.16
N PHE A 131 11.05 17.38 -10.11
CA PHE A 131 12.47 17.25 -9.78
C PHE A 131 13.25 16.46 -10.83
N THR A 132 12.62 15.46 -11.46
CA THR A 132 13.25 14.69 -12.53
C THR A 132 13.50 15.52 -13.79
N LEU A 133 12.59 16.46 -14.12
CA LEU A 133 12.76 17.36 -15.27
C LEU A 133 13.66 18.56 -14.96
N ALA A 134 13.56 19.12 -13.75
CA ALA A 134 14.26 20.34 -13.39
C ALA A 134 15.74 20.13 -13.08
N LEU A 135 16.11 18.96 -12.52
CA LEU A 135 17.46 18.71 -12.02
C LEU A 135 18.05 17.42 -12.63
N PRO A 136 19.16 17.51 -13.41
CA PRO A 136 19.72 16.36 -14.13
C PRO A 136 20.54 15.40 -13.23
N TRP A 137 20.68 15.69 -11.93
CA TRP A 137 21.54 14.93 -11.03
C TRP A 137 20.85 13.66 -10.51
N SER A 138 21.51 12.50 -10.66
CA SER A 138 20.99 11.21 -10.17
C SER A 138 20.82 11.16 -8.66
N SER A 139 21.72 11.81 -7.91
CA SER A 139 21.65 11.92 -6.45
C SER A 139 20.40 12.63 -5.96
N VAL A 140 19.94 13.67 -6.67
CA VAL A 140 18.69 14.37 -6.31
C VAL A 140 17.48 13.50 -6.61
N ARG A 141 17.46 12.81 -7.74
CA ARG A 141 16.39 11.85 -8.08
C ARG A 141 16.29 10.74 -7.03
N TRP A 142 17.43 10.18 -6.62
CA TRP A 142 17.49 9.20 -5.55
C TRP A 142 16.94 9.77 -4.22
N LEU A 143 17.41 10.95 -3.80
CA LEU A 143 16.99 11.59 -2.56
C LEU A 143 15.48 11.87 -2.54
N VAL A 144 14.91 12.40 -3.62
CA VAL A 144 13.47 12.66 -3.74
C VAL A 144 12.67 11.38 -3.57
N ASN A 145 13.09 10.29 -4.23
CA ASN A 145 12.41 9.00 -4.11
C ASN A 145 12.54 8.43 -2.69
N VAL A 146 13.71 8.50 -2.05
CA VAL A 146 13.90 8.07 -0.66
C VAL A 146 12.98 8.85 0.28
N VAL A 147 12.89 10.18 0.13
CA VAL A 147 12.01 11.03 0.94
C VAL A 147 10.54 10.66 0.73
N VAL A 148 10.11 10.47 -0.52
CA VAL A 148 8.72 10.09 -0.84
C VAL A 148 8.40 8.70 -0.28
N PHE A 149 9.22 7.68 -0.54
CA PHE A 149 8.97 6.32 -0.03
C PHE A 149 9.00 6.27 1.50
N SER A 150 9.89 7.01 2.15
CA SER A 150 9.92 7.09 3.62
C SER A 150 8.66 7.76 4.17
N GLY A 151 8.23 8.87 3.58
CA GLY A 151 7.00 9.57 3.97
C GLY A 151 5.76 8.71 3.75
N VAL A 152 5.64 8.07 2.59
CA VAL A 152 4.56 7.11 2.29
C VAL A 152 4.58 5.94 3.26
N GLY A 153 5.75 5.35 3.51
CA GLY A 153 5.92 4.24 4.46
C GLY A 153 5.50 4.62 5.87
N PHE A 154 5.84 5.82 6.33
CA PHE A 154 5.39 6.34 7.64
C PHE A 154 3.88 6.50 7.70
N CYS A 155 3.26 7.08 6.66
CA CYS A 155 1.81 7.22 6.58
C CYS A 155 1.08 5.86 6.52
N MET A 156 1.63 4.90 5.78
CA MET A 156 1.13 3.52 5.74
C MET A 156 1.22 2.85 7.11
N ALA A 157 2.37 3.00 7.79
CA ALA A 157 2.56 2.49 9.14
C ALA A 157 1.51 3.04 10.09
N ASP A 158 1.29 4.36 10.08
CA ASP A 158 0.28 5.01 10.92
C ASP A 158 -1.14 4.47 10.66
N VAL A 159 -1.57 4.43 9.39
CA VAL A 159 -2.89 3.89 9.01
C VAL A 159 -3.06 2.44 9.45
N PHE A 160 -2.06 1.61 9.17
CA PHE A 160 -2.10 0.20 9.57
C PHE A 160 -2.21 0.06 11.09
N LEU A 161 -1.40 0.79 11.84
CA LEU A 161 -1.39 0.72 13.30
C LEU A 161 -2.72 1.22 13.91
N ARG A 162 -3.33 2.26 13.34
CA ARG A 162 -4.66 2.73 13.76
C ARG A 162 -5.73 1.67 13.53
N VAL A 163 -5.73 1.04 12.35
CA VAL A 163 -6.65 -0.07 12.05
C VAL A 163 -6.42 -1.23 13.02
N MET A 164 -5.16 -1.63 13.25
CA MET A 164 -4.85 -2.75 14.14
C MET A 164 -5.19 -2.46 15.61
N ARG A 165 -5.06 -1.21 16.06
CA ARG A 165 -5.51 -0.77 17.40
C ARG A 165 -7.01 -0.92 17.56
N GLU A 166 -7.79 -0.55 16.54
CA GLU A 166 -9.24 -0.67 16.60
C GLU A 166 -9.68 -2.15 16.60
N LEU A 167 -9.04 -3.00 15.80
CA LEU A 167 -9.39 -4.42 15.72
C LEU A 167 -8.95 -5.23 16.96
N GLU A 168 -7.84 -4.85 17.62
CA GLU A 168 -7.30 -5.52 18.81
C GLU A 168 -6.73 -4.53 19.85
N PRO A 169 -7.58 -3.84 20.63
CA PRO A 169 -7.15 -2.75 21.53
C PRO A 169 -6.24 -3.19 22.68
N ARG A 170 -6.28 -4.48 23.06
CA ARG A 170 -5.59 -5.02 24.25
C ARG A 170 -4.24 -5.66 23.96
N LYS A 171 -3.76 -5.66 22.71
CA LYS A 171 -2.51 -6.35 22.33
C LYS A 171 -1.36 -5.39 22.08
N SER A 172 -0.14 -5.86 22.37
CA SER A 172 1.08 -5.12 22.03
C SER A 172 1.20 -4.93 20.51
N HIS A 173 1.45 -3.69 20.09
CA HIS A 173 1.66 -3.33 18.68
C HIS A 173 3.12 -3.45 18.23
N PHE A 174 4.03 -3.86 19.11
CA PHE A 174 5.46 -3.98 18.79
C PHE A 174 5.70 -4.83 17.53
N PHE A 175 5.00 -5.96 17.41
CA PHE A 175 5.11 -6.84 16.24
C PHE A 175 4.59 -6.22 14.94
N ALA A 176 3.62 -5.31 15.01
CA ALA A 176 3.16 -4.59 13.83
C ALA A 176 4.26 -3.68 13.29
N TYR A 177 5.02 -3.01 14.17
CA TYR A 177 6.20 -2.23 13.76
C TYR A 177 7.30 -3.11 13.17
N LEU A 178 7.61 -4.24 13.82
CA LEU A 178 8.63 -5.16 13.31
C LEU A 178 8.27 -5.71 11.92
N TRP A 179 6.99 -6.07 11.74
CA TRP A 179 6.51 -6.55 10.46
C TRP A 179 6.54 -5.47 9.37
N LEU A 180 6.18 -4.22 9.70
CA LEU A 180 6.30 -3.08 8.77
C LEU A 180 7.77 -2.82 8.39
N ALA A 181 8.70 -2.93 9.33
CA ALA A 181 10.13 -2.83 9.05
C ALA A 181 10.60 -3.94 8.10
N LEU A 182 10.17 -5.19 8.33
CA LEU A 182 10.47 -6.32 7.46
C LEU A 182 9.91 -6.10 6.04
N LEU A 183 8.66 -5.66 5.92
CA LEU A 183 8.04 -5.31 4.64
C LEU A 183 8.83 -4.21 3.92
N GLY A 184 9.27 -3.18 4.66
CA GLY A 184 10.11 -2.10 4.12
C GLY A 184 11.43 -2.60 3.57
N VAL A 185 12.14 -3.47 4.30
CA VAL A 185 13.41 -4.07 3.87
C VAL A 185 13.22 -4.95 2.64
N ILE A 186 12.24 -5.86 2.65
CA ILE A 186 11.95 -6.74 1.50
C ILE A 186 11.56 -5.91 0.28
N GLY A 187 10.73 -4.88 0.48
CA GLY A 187 10.35 -3.94 -0.58
C GLY A 187 11.56 -3.22 -1.17
N ALA A 188 12.45 -2.67 -0.34
CA ALA A 188 13.65 -1.99 -0.79
C ALA A 188 14.57 -2.91 -1.61
N GLU A 189 14.79 -4.14 -1.14
CA GLU A 189 15.59 -5.16 -1.84
C GLU A 189 14.96 -5.52 -3.19
N LEU A 190 13.65 -5.77 -3.25
CA LEU A 190 12.97 -6.08 -4.52
C LEU A 190 13.05 -4.91 -5.50
N PHE A 191 12.86 -3.68 -5.03
CA PHE A 191 12.97 -2.48 -5.88
C PHE A 191 14.40 -2.31 -6.43
N TYR A 192 15.41 -2.66 -5.65
CA TYR A 192 16.79 -2.69 -6.10
C TYR A 192 17.02 -3.79 -7.15
N LEU A 193 16.54 -5.02 -6.89
CA LEU A 193 16.66 -6.17 -7.81
C LEU A 193 15.98 -5.94 -9.16
N PHE A 194 14.82 -5.28 -9.18
CA PHE A 194 14.13 -4.91 -10.42
C PHE A 194 14.75 -3.66 -11.10
N GLY A 195 15.85 -3.12 -10.58
CA GLY A 195 16.55 -1.97 -11.14
C GLY A 195 15.75 -0.67 -11.07
N ILE A 196 14.77 -0.59 -10.17
CA ILE A 196 13.88 0.56 -10.03
C ILE A 196 14.63 1.73 -9.37
N PHE A 197 15.55 1.46 -8.44
CA PHE A 197 16.38 2.49 -7.79
C PHE A 197 17.70 2.84 -8.51
N ASN A 198 17.91 2.33 -9.73
CA ASN A 198 19.07 2.71 -10.53
C ASN A 198 18.77 4.04 -11.25
N PHE A 199 19.25 5.16 -10.72
CA PHE A 199 19.02 6.53 -11.23
C PHE A 199 20.22 7.13 -11.95
#